data_AF-A0AAC9RTT6-F1
#
_entry.id   AF-A0AAC9RTT6-F1
#
_cell.length_a   1.000
_cell.length_b   1.000
_cell.length_c   1.000
_cell.angle_alpha   90.00
_cell.angle_beta   90.00
_cell.angle_gamma   90.00
#
_symmetry.space_group_name_H-M   'P 1'
#
loop_
_entity.id
_entity.type
_entity.pdbx_description
1 polymer ?
#
loop_
_entity_poly.entity_id
_entity_poly.type
_entity_poly.pdbx_seq_one_letter_code
_entity_poly.pdbx_strand_id
1 'polypeptide(L)'
;MINEIELKLQTILHDDEKILSLTQKDAKSSIYVLFQKGAFAYMPIRISDHKNHTYFSNKSFYTKRGEVRILNQIRQHLDHSGWYIFTYQDFFTLKIVMRLTYKNLRIYVDNSMGIFDGAMMGLLFYQIRYFHRNHKEMNTVSESFQKYLRRLFAAGLLNGYRQDNNDLSVYVTQMGKAMLLEFNECFQERYITDRETVELRYVEVPIDEMAQSHHVEAETSIISIYDE
;
A
#
# COMPACT_ATOMS: atom_id res chain seq x y z
N MET A 1 -12.17 23.49 4.66
CA MET A 1 -12.40 22.49 3.60
C MET A 1 -12.01 21.09 4.07
N ILE A 2 -10.72 20.82 4.37
CA ILE A 2 -10.31 19.47 4.81
C ILE A 2 -10.97 19.03 6.14
N ASN A 3 -10.96 19.89 7.15
CA ASN A 3 -11.63 19.64 8.44
C ASN A 3 -13.16 19.49 8.30
N GLU A 4 -13.77 20.20 7.35
CA GLU A 4 -15.22 20.10 7.11
C GLU A 4 -15.58 18.75 6.49
N ILE A 5 -14.75 18.26 5.56
CA ILE A 5 -14.90 16.94 4.97
C ILE A 5 -14.65 15.85 6.02
N GLU A 6 -13.66 16.02 6.88
CA GLU A 6 -13.40 15.10 7.98
C GLU A 6 -14.62 14.95 8.89
N LEU A 7 -15.20 16.06 9.36
CA LEU A 7 -16.42 16.06 10.19
C LEU A 7 -17.58 15.33 9.49
N LYS A 8 -17.77 15.55 8.19
CA LYS A 8 -18.82 14.89 7.41
C LYS A 8 -18.57 13.41 7.17
N LEU A 9 -17.30 13.01 7.07
CA LEU A 9 -16.95 11.60 6.97
C LEU A 9 -17.15 10.89 8.30
N GLN A 10 -16.88 11.55 9.43
CA GLN A 10 -17.12 10.97 10.76
C GLN A 10 -18.60 10.63 10.99
N THR A 11 -19.54 11.41 10.45
CA THR A 11 -20.99 11.14 10.64
C THR A 11 -21.50 9.89 9.92
N ILE A 12 -20.71 9.29 9.02
CA ILE A 12 -21.09 8.08 8.28
C ILE A 12 -20.33 6.83 8.75
N LEU A 13 -19.45 6.93 9.74
CA LEU A 13 -18.69 5.78 10.24
C LEU A 13 -19.49 4.98 11.27
N HIS A 14 -19.27 3.67 11.28
CA HIS A 14 -19.72 2.81 12.38
C HIS A 14 -18.77 2.94 13.58
N ASP A 15 -19.21 2.50 14.76
CA ASP A 15 -18.45 2.63 16.01
C ASP A 15 -17.07 1.96 15.99
N ASP A 16 -16.89 0.92 15.17
CA ASP A 16 -15.62 0.19 15.01
C ASP A 16 -14.74 0.72 13.86
N GLU A 17 -15.16 1.81 13.21
CA GLU A 17 -14.47 2.44 12.10
C GLU A 17 -13.94 3.84 12.47
N LYS A 18 -12.72 4.17 12.02
CA LYS A 18 -12.12 5.50 12.21
C LYS A 18 -11.42 5.99 10.97
N ILE A 19 -11.26 7.32 10.87
CA ILE A 19 -10.36 7.95 9.91
C ILE A 19 -8.95 7.90 10.50
N LEU A 20 -8.07 7.08 9.93
CA LEU A 20 -6.68 6.96 10.39
C LEU A 20 -5.79 8.04 9.75
N SER A 21 -6.05 8.39 8.49
CA SER A 21 -5.31 9.44 7.80
C SER A 21 -6.21 10.17 6.82
N LEU A 22 -6.07 11.49 6.78
CA LEU A 22 -6.74 12.33 5.80
C LEU A 22 -5.75 13.38 5.31
N THR A 23 -5.47 13.36 4.00
CA THR A 23 -4.42 14.21 3.42
C THR A 23 -4.87 14.87 2.13
N GLN A 24 -4.46 16.12 1.98
CA GLN A 24 -4.64 16.93 0.78
C GLN A 24 -3.36 17.71 0.55
N LYS A 25 -2.81 17.67 -0.67
CA LYS A 25 -1.53 18.34 -0.97
C LYS A 25 -1.71 19.84 -1.13
N ASP A 26 -2.82 20.25 -1.75
CA ASP A 26 -3.19 21.63 -2.04
C ASP A 26 -4.71 21.76 -2.23
N ALA A 27 -5.29 22.95 -2.04
CA ALA A 27 -6.74 23.15 -1.94
C ALA A 27 -7.55 22.71 -3.18
N LYS A 28 -6.90 22.59 -4.34
CA LYS A 28 -7.49 22.08 -5.60
C LYS A 28 -7.12 20.62 -5.89
N SER A 29 -6.34 20.00 -5.01
CA SER A 29 -5.87 18.62 -5.16
C SER A 29 -6.88 17.63 -4.60
N SER A 30 -6.69 16.37 -4.99
CA SER A 30 -7.50 15.27 -4.47
C SER A 30 -7.22 15.06 -2.98
N ILE A 31 -8.26 14.68 -2.24
CA ILE A 31 -8.18 14.28 -0.84
C ILE A 31 -8.02 12.76 -0.80
N TYR A 32 -7.04 12.28 -0.05
CA TYR A 32 -6.83 10.87 0.20
C TYR A 32 -7.23 10.56 1.64
N VAL A 33 -8.08 9.55 1.81
CA VAL A 33 -8.60 9.15 3.11
C VAL A 33 -8.25 7.68 3.32
N LEU A 34 -7.77 7.37 4.50
CA LEU A 34 -7.50 6.02 4.97
C LEU A 34 -8.42 5.75 6.15
N PHE A 35 -9.37 4.85 5.96
CA PHE A 35 -10.20 4.33 7.04
C PHE A 35 -9.53 3.10 7.66
N GLN A 36 -9.78 2.89 8.94
CA GLN A 36 -9.44 1.67 9.66
C GLN A 36 -10.70 1.10 10.31
N LYS A 37 -10.80 -0.23 10.32
CA LYS A 37 -11.88 -0.99 10.96
C LYS A 37 -11.28 -2.05 11.86
N GLY A 38 -11.70 -2.05 13.12
CA GLY A 38 -11.14 -2.94 14.13
C GLY A 38 -9.61 -2.83 14.23
N ALA A 39 -8.94 -3.95 14.49
CA ALA A 39 -7.50 -3.96 14.77
C ALA A 39 -6.64 -3.74 13.52
N PHE A 40 -6.85 -4.49 12.44
CA PHE A 40 -5.91 -4.57 11.31
C PHE A 40 -6.50 -4.17 9.96
N ALA A 41 -7.82 -4.02 9.84
CA ALA A 41 -8.46 -3.82 8.56
C ALA A 41 -8.39 -2.33 8.16
N TYR A 42 -8.13 -2.04 6.88
CA TYR A 42 -8.07 -0.67 6.37
C TYR A 42 -8.65 -0.53 4.95
N MET A 43 -9.10 0.67 4.63
CA MET A 43 -9.64 1.00 3.32
C MET A 43 -9.19 2.39 2.85
N PRO A 44 -8.38 2.48 1.78
CA PRO A 44 -7.93 3.73 1.21
C PRO A 44 -8.87 4.19 0.10
N ILE A 45 -9.30 5.45 0.14
CA ILE A 45 -10.12 6.08 -0.89
C ILE A 45 -9.49 7.39 -1.37
N ARG A 46 -10.00 7.91 -2.49
CA ARG A 46 -9.68 9.23 -3.02
C ARG A 46 -10.98 10.00 -3.25
N ILE A 47 -11.03 11.25 -2.83
CA ILE A 47 -12.10 12.20 -3.14
C ILE A 47 -11.52 13.27 -4.05
N SER A 48 -12.14 13.50 -5.22
CA SER A 48 -11.56 14.39 -6.23
C SER A 48 -12.62 15.02 -7.13
N ASP A 49 -12.30 16.11 -7.82
CA ASP A 49 -13.15 16.73 -8.84
C ASP A 49 -12.83 16.28 -10.28
N HIS A 50 -11.73 15.53 -10.46
CA HIS A 50 -11.25 15.04 -11.75
C HIS A 50 -10.96 13.53 -11.72
N LYS A 51 -11.18 12.88 -12.87
CA LYS A 51 -10.92 11.45 -13.06
C LYS A 51 -9.44 11.14 -12.86
N ASN A 52 -9.16 9.96 -12.32
CA ASN A 52 -7.81 9.42 -12.40
C ASN A 52 -7.66 8.63 -13.69
N HIS A 53 -6.48 8.70 -14.30
CA HIS A 53 -6.13 7.94 -15.49
C HIS A 53 -5.18 6.77 -15.19
N THR A 54 -4.72 6.62 -13.94
CA THR A 54 -3.85 5.49 -13.56
C THR A 54 -4.63 4.23 -13.18
N TYR A 55 -4.23 3.09 -13.76
CA TYR A 55 -4.84 1.79 -13.53
C TYR A 55 -4.76 1.34 -12.06
N PHE A 56 -3.65 1.64 -11.40
CA PHE A 56 -3.45 1.39 -9.97
C PHE A 56 -3.76 2.65 -9.19
N SER A 57 -5.01 2.77 -8.75
CA SER A 57 -5.42 3.87 -7.88
C SER A 57 -6.56 3.52 -6.96
N ASN A 58 -6.57 4.20 -5.81
CA ASN A 58 -7.64 4.08 -4.84
C ASN A 58 -9.01 4.39 -5.46
N LYS A 59 -10.04 3.74 -4.93
CA LYS A 59 -11.43 4.03 -5.32
C LYS A 59 -11.69 5.54 -5.22
N SER A 60 -12.03 6.14 -6.36
CA SER A 60 -12.24 7.58 -6.46
C SER A 60 -13.72 7.96 -6.39
N PHE A 61 -14.06 8.92 -5.54
CA PHE A 61 -15.38 9.53 -5.40
C PHE A 61 -15.35 10.97 -5.90
N TYR A 62 -16.31 11.34 -6.74
CA TYR A 62 -16.24 12.60 -7.50
C TYR A 62 -17.15 13.70 -6.95
N THR A 63 -16.55 14.83 -6.57
CA THR A 63 -17.22 15.98 -5.92
C THR A 63 -18.34 16.60 -6.75
N LYS A 64 -18.26 16.51 -8.09
CA LYS A 64 -19.27 17.02 -9.04
C LYS A 64 -20.67 16.42 -8.87
N ARG A 65 -20.81 15.34 -8.09
CA ARG A 65 -22.08 14.61 -7.90
C ARG A 65 -22.93 15.11 -6.73
N GLY A 66 -22.47 16.12 -6.00
CA GLY A 66 -23.14 16.65 -4.81
C GLY A 66 -22.78 15.88 -3.54
N GLU A 67 -22.68 16.60 -2.44
CA GLU A 67 -22.11 16.12 -1.17
C GLU A 67 -22.83 14.91 -0.57
N VAL A 68 -24.15 15.01 -0.35
CA VAL A 68 -24.97 13.93 0.24
C VAL A 68 -24.81 12.63 -0.55
N ARG A 69 -24.78 12.74 -1.88
CA ARG A 69 -24.61 11.59 -2.76
C ARG A 69 -23.23 10.94 -2.61
N ILE A 70 -22.18 11.73 -2.39
CA ILE A 70 -20.82 11.22 -2.21
C ILE A 70 -20.70 10.51 -0.87
N LEU A 71 -21.22 11.09 0.21
CA LEU A 71 -21.21 10.46 1.53
C LEU A 71 -21.93 9.11 1.50
N ASN A 72 -23.11 9.03 0.88
CA ASN A 72 -23.83 7.77 0.69
C ASN A 72 -23.04 6.76 -0.15
N GLN A 73 -22.35 7.20 -1.21
CA GLN A 73 -21.51 6.32 -2.03
C GLN A 73 -20.29 5.80 -1.27
N ILE A 74 -19.67 6.64 -0.43
CA ILE A 74 -18.56 6.25 0.43
C ILE A 74 -19.03 5.22 1.45
N ARG A 75 -20.13 5.49 2.16
CA ARG A 75 -20.72 4.53 3.11
C ARG A 75 -21.02 3.18 2.45
N GLN A 76 -21.73 3.19 1.31
CA GLN A 76 -22.01 1.97 0.56
C GLN A 76 -20.72 1.22 0.17
N HIS A 77 -19.66 1.92 -0.19
CA HIS A 77 -18.38 1.28 -0.49
C HIS A 77 -17.76 0.63 0.75
N LEU A 78 -17.75 1.32 1.89
CA LEU A 78 -17.24 0.81 3.17
C LEU A 78 -18.00 -0.45 3.64
N ASP A 79 -19.31 -0.50 3.43
CA ASP A 79 -20.16 -1.64 3.82
C ASP A 79 -20.01 -2.87 2.93
N HIS A 80 -19.80 -2.69 1.62
CA HIS A 80 -19.91 -3.77 0.64
C HIS A 80 -18.58 -4.20 0.01
N SER A 81 -17.47 -3.54 0.34
CA SER A 81 -16.16 -3.85 -0.23
C SER A 81 -15.29 -4.58 0.80
N GLY A 82 -14.48 -5.53 0.32
CA GLY A 82 -13.48 -6.17 1.16
C GLY A 82 -12.45 -5.14 1.67
N TRP A 83 -12.24 -5.13 2.98
CA TRP A 83 -11.19 -4.32 3.60
C TRP A 83 -9.84 -5.03 3.46
N TYR A 84 -8.76 -4.28 3.25
CA TYR A 84 -7.42 -4.84 3.28
C TYR A 84 -7.05 -5.18 4.71
N ILE A 85 -6.34 -6.28 4.94
CA ILE A 85 -5.79 -6.62 6.26
C ILE A 85 -4.32 -6.23 6.30
N PHE A 86 -3.92 -5.35 7.21
CA PHE A 86 -2.52 -4.96 7.34
C PHE A 86 -1.72 -6.02 8.08
N THR A 87 -0.63 -6.48 7.46
CA THR A 87 0.20 -7.58 7.98
C THR A 87 1.58 -7.10 8.39
N TYR A 88 2.34 -7.95 9.09
CA TYR A 88 3.73 -7.69 9.38
C TYR A 88 4.56 -7.48 8.09
N GLN A 89 4.31 -8.27 7.04
CA GLN A 89 5.02 -8.14 5.78
C GLN A 89 4.74 -6.80 5.08
N ASP A 90 3.52 -6.28 5.21
CA ASP A 90 3.17 -4.94 4.75
C ASP A 90 4.00 -3.89 5.51
N PHE A 91 4.06 -3.98 6.85
CA PHE A 91 4.87 -3.10 7.70
C PHE A 91 6.37 -3.16 7.36
N PHE A 92 6.93 -4.36 7.28
CA PHE A 92 8.32 -4.62 6.92
C PHE A 92 8.66 -4.00 5.56
N THR A 93 7.83 -4.27 4.54
CA THR A 93 8.03 -3.77 3.19
C THR A 93 8.06 -2.24 3.16
N LEU A 94 7.11 -1.57 3.84
CA LEU A 94 7.09 -0.11 3.93
C LEU A 94 8.34 0.46 4.63
N LYS A 95 8.77 -0.11 5.77
CA LYS A 95 10.00 0.31 6.47
C LYS A 95 11.25 0.09 5.61
N ILE A 96 11.34 -1.03 4.90
CA ILE A 96 12.48 -1.33 4.02
C ILE A 96 12.54 -0.35 2.85
N VAL A 97 11.42 -0.02 2.20
CA VAL A 97 11.40 1.01 1.13
C VAL A 97 11.95 2.35 1.63
N MET A 98 11.58 2.77 2.85
CA MET A 98 12.14 3.97 3.47
C MET A 98 13.65 3.84 3.73
N ARG A 99 14.09 2.69 4.26
CA ARG A 99 15.51 2.40 4.55
C ARG A 99 16.37 2.38 3.30
N LEU A 100 15.91 1.73 2.23
CA LEU A 100 16.58 1.72 0.93
C LEU A 100 16.79 3.15 0.42
N THR A 101 15.74 3.97 0.45
CA THR A 101 15.79 5.37 0.00
C THR A 101 16.86 6.15 0.75
N TYR A 102 16.96 5.98 2.08
CA TYR A 102 18.00 6.59 2.91
C TYR A 102 19.41 6.11 2.55
N LYS A 103 19.55 4.87 2.06
CA LYS A 103 20.81 4.28 1.59
C LYS A 103 21.11 4.54 0.11
N ASN A 104 20.37 5.46 -0.54
CA ASN A 104 20.46 5.74 -1.98
C ASN A 104 20.21 4.52 -2.88
N LEU A 105 19.47 3.53 -2.38
CA LEU A 105 18.89 2.44 -3.16
C LEU A 105 17.42 2.78 -3.37
N ARG A 106 16.96 2.81 -4.61
CA ARG A 106 15.59 3.25 -4.90
C ARG A 106 14.83 2.16 -5.62
N ILE A 107 13.56 1.99 -5.24
CA ILE A 107 12.63 1.12 -5.95
C ILE A 107 11.96 1.94 -7.05
N TYR A 108 11.85 1.36 -8.22
CA TYR A 108 11.23 1.97 -9.39
C TYR A 108 10.14 1.06 -9.92
N VAL A 109 9.06 1.67 -10.37
CA VAL A 109 8.08 1.00 -11.21
C VAL A 109 8.64 1.00 -12.63
N ASP A 110 8.72 -0.17 -13.23
CA ASP A 110 8.96 -0.25 -14.66
C ASP A 110 7.80 0.41 -15.37
N ASN A 111 8.06 1.53 -16.02
CA ASN A 111 7.10 2.19 -16.91
C ASN A 111 7.75 2.49 -18.26
N SER A 112 8.76 1.69 -18.61
CA SER A 112 9.71 1.99 -19.69
C SER A 112 9.08 2.04 -21.09
N MET A 113 7.82 1.63 -21.28
CA MET A 113 7.11 1.84 -22.56
C MET A 113 5.65 2.27 -22.44
N GLY A 114 5.20 2.84 -21.31
CA GLY A 114 3.78 3.22 -21.14
C GLY A 114 2.80 2.03 -21.18
N ILE A 115 3.32 0.80 -21.07
CA ILE A 115 2.58 -0.47 -21.26
C ILE A 115 1.49 -0.62 -20.20
N PHE A 116 1.67 -0.03 -19.02
CA PHE A 116 0.72 -0.12 -17.91
C PHE A 116 -0.48 0.82 -18.03
N ASP A 117 -0.56 1.63 -19.10
CA ASP A 117 -1.76 2.39 -19.44
C ASP A 117 -2.89 1.50 -20.01
N GLY A 118 -2.66 0.18 -20.15
CA GLY A 118 -3.67 -0.82 -20.51
C GLY A 118 -3.32 -2.31 -20.34
N ALA A 119 -2.23 -2.67 -19.64
CA ALA A 119 -1.73 -4.05 -19.61
C ALA A 119 -2.51 -5.05 -18.73
N MET A 120 -2.57 -6.30 -19.22
CA MET A 120 -3.02 -7.51 -18.48
C MET A 120 -2.00 -8.02 -17.43
N MET A 121 -0.77 -7.46 -17.38
CA MET A 121 0.30 -7.88 -16.47
C MET A 121 0.41 -6.92 -15.28
N GLY A 122 0.65 -7.47 -14.08
CA GLY A 122 0.85 -6.67 -12.87
C GLY A 122 2.13 -5.82 -12.91
N LEU A 123 2.16 -4.70 -12.17
CA LEU A 123 3.31 -3.80 -12.08
C LEU A 123 4.61 -4.57 -11.78
N LEU A 124 5.70 -4.21 -12.46
CA LEU A 124 7.03 -4.72 -12.15
C LEU A 124 7.85 -3.66 -11.44
N PHE A 125 8.51 -4.07 -10.36
CA PHE A 125 9.40 -3.20 -9.60
C PHE A 125 10.87 -3.63 -9.76
N TYR A 126 11.75 -2.65 -9.84
CA TYR A 126 13.20 -2.86 -9.90
C TYR A 126 13.88 -2.04 -8.82
N GLN A 127 15.02 -2.51 -8.35
CA GLN A 127 15.91 -1.69 -7.54
C GLN A 127 16.95 -1.03 -8.46
N ILE A 128 17.11 0.28 -8.34
CA ILE A 128 18.17 1.02 -9.01
C ILE A 128 19.12 1.61 -7.99
N ARG A 129 20.41 1.48 -8.27
CA ARG A 129 21.49 2.16 -7.56
C ARG A 129 22.20 3.11 -8.52
N TYR A 130 22.40 4.35 -8.07
CA TYR A 130 23.22 5.32 -8.78
C TYR A 130 24.64 5.30 -8.22
N PHE A 131 25.61 5.23 -9.11
CA PHE A 131 27.03 5.41 -8.76
C PHE A 131 27.48 6.83 -9.07
N HIS A 132 27.30 7.26 -10.31
CA HIS A 132 27.70 8.57 -10.85
C HIS A 132 26.71 8.99 -11.96
N ARG A 133 26.83 10.23 -12.48
CA ARG A 133 25.87 10.90 -13.39
C ARG A 133 25.29 10.03 -14.51
N ASN A 134 26.02 9.05 -15.04
CA ASN A 134 25.58 8.20 -16.17
C ASN A 134 25.64 6.69 -15.91
N HIS A 135 26.01 6.22 -14.71
CA HIS A 135 26.05 4.79 -14.39
C HIS A 135 24.99 4.44 -13.35
N LYS A 136 23.99 3.69 -13.81
CA LYS A 136 22.99 3.03 -12.97
C LYS A 136 23.11 1.52 -13.09
N GLU A 137 23.00 0.85 -11.96
CA GLU A 137 22.75 -0.59 -11.90
C GLU A 137 21.27 -0.77 -11.59
N MET A 138 20.61 -1.65 -12.34
CA MET A 138 19.19 -1.95 -12.20
C MET A 138 19.05 -3.46 -12.03
N ASN A 139 18.54 -3.88 -10.89
CA ASN A 139 18.36 -5.28 -10.52
C ASN A 139 16.88 -5.56 -10.33
N THR A 140 16.46 -6.78 -10.68
CA THR A 140 15.16 -7.29 -10.26
C THR A 140 15.12 -7.38 -8.74
N VAL A 141 13.96 -7.15 -8.16
CA VAL A 141 13.72 -7.48 -6.74
C VAL A 141 13.25 -8.93 -6.62
N SER A 142 13.38 -9.52 -5.43
CA SER A 142 12.87 -10.86 -5.15
C SER A 142 11.36 -10.97 -5.41
N GLU A 143 10.87 -12.18 -5.66
CA GLU A 143 9.43 -12.40 -5.88
C GLU A 143 8.57 -12.06 -4.67
N SER A 144 9.07 -12.35 -3.45
CA SER A 144 8.39 -12.00 -2.21
C SER A 144 8.26 -10.48 -2.09
N PHE A 145 9.31 -9.72 -2.40
CA PHE A 145 9.26 -8.27 -2.36
C PHE A 145 8.39 -7.69 -3.48
N GLN A 146 8.44 -8.24 -4.71
CA GLN A 146 7.52 -7.86 -5.80
C GLN A 146 6.05 -7.96 -5.37
N LYS A 147 5.68 -9.08 -4.74
CA LYS A 147 4.31 -9.35 -4.28
C LYS A 147 3.80 -8.25 -3.34
N TYR A 148 4.58 -7.90 -2.32
CA TYR A 148 4.18 -6.89 -1.35
C TYR A 148 4.26 -5.46 -1.90
N LEU A 149 5.23 -5.16 -2.77
CA LEU A 149 5.27 -3.87 -3.48
C LEU A 149 4.01 -3.66 -4.32
N ARG A 150 3.60 -4.65 -5.12
CA ARG A 150 2.36 -4.59 -5.93
C ARG A 150 1.14 -4.34 -5.04
N ARG A 151 1.00 -5.13 -3.98
CA ARG A 151 -0.12 -5.05 -3.03
C ARG A 151 -0.21 -3.65 -2.41
N LEU A 152 0.89 -3.14 -1.87
CA LEU A 152 0.93 -1.84 -1.19
C LEU A 152 0.77 -0.66 -2.16
N PHE A 153 1.23 -0.82 -3.41
CA PHE A 153 1.02 0.17 -4.47
C PHE A 153 -0.45 0.20 -4.92
N ALA A 154 -1.08 -0.97 -5.10
CA ALA A 154 -2.50 -1.07 -5.43
C ALA A 154 -3.39 -0.51 -4.32
N ALA A 155 -3.00 -0.69 -3.05
CA ALA A 155 -3.66 -0.09 -1.90
C ALA A 155 -3.29 1.39 -1.67
N GLY A 156 -2.44 2.00 -2.49
CA GLY A 156 -2.05 3.41 -2.35
C GLY A 156 -1.23 3.75 -1.09
N LEU A 157 -0.71 2.74 -0.38
CA LEU A 157 0.27 2.94 0.70
C LEU A 157 1.68 3.24 0.14
N LEU A 158 1.93 2.76 -1.08
CA LEU A 158 3.03 3.19 -1.94
C LEU A 158 2.48 3.98 -3.14
N ASN A 159 3.30 4.88 -3.67
CA ASN A 159 3.00 5.56 -4.94
C ASN A 159 4.30 5.89 -5.69
N GLY A 160 4.18 6.24 -6.97
CA GLY A 160 5.27 6.67 -7.82
C GLY A 160 5.41 8.20 -7.89
N TYR A 161 6.63 8.69 -8.01
CA TYR A 161 6.92 10.06 -8.45
C TYR A 161 8.00 10.03 -9.54
N ARG A 162 7.83 10.89 -10.55
CA ARG A 162 8.84 11.02 -11.61
C ARG A 162 10.01 11.83 -11.09
N GLN A 163 11.22 11.31 -11.29
CA GLN A 163 12.45 12.06 -11.11
C GLN A 163 12.81 12.86 -12.36
N ASP A 164 13.81 13.74 -12.24
CA ASP A 164 14.32 14.57 -13.34
C ASP A 164 14.78 13.73 -14.55
N ASN A 165 15.24 12.51 -14.32
CA ASN A 165 15.63 11.55 -15.35
C ASN A 165 14.45 10.71 -15.90
N ASN A 166 13.21 11.09 -15.57
CA ASN A 166 11.96 10.42 -15.92
C ASN A 166 11.74 9.01 -15.31
N ASP A 167 12.66 8.52 -14.47
CA ASP A 167 12.47 7.26 -13.77
C ASP A 167 11.35 7.41 -12.71
N LEU A 168 10.42 6.44 -12.64
CA LEU A 168 9.26 6.46 -11.73
C LEU A 168 9.61 5.81 -10.38
N SER A 169 10.12 6.60 -9.45
CA SER A 169 10.51 6.13 -8.13
C SER A 169 9.33 5.90 -7.21
N VAL A 170 9.42 4.86 -6.41
CA VAL A 170 8.44 4.51 -5.39
C VAL A 170 8.77 5.20 -4.07
N TYR A 171 7.73 5.71 -3.41
CA TYR A 171 7.82 6.26 -2.06
C TYR A 171 6.63 5.80 -1.21
N VAL A 172 6.81 5.84 0.11
CA VAL A 172 5.75 5.61 1.09
C VAL A 172 4.87 6.85 1.21
N THR A 173 3.58 6.71 0.92
CA THR A 173 2.60 7.79 0.98
C THR A 173 2.32 8.21 2.44
N GLN A 174 1.57 9.29 2.63
CA GLN A 174 1.15 9.68 3.98
C GLN A 174 0.24 8.63 4.63
N MET A 175 -0.59 7.95 3.84
CA MET A 175 -1.39 6.80 4.31
C MET A 175 -0.47 5.65 4.75
N GLY A 176 0.56 5.33 3.96
CA GLY A 176 1.55 4.31 4.35
C GLY A 176 2.29 4.68 5.64
N LYS A 177 2.65 5.95 5.83
CA LYS A 177 3.27 6.43 7.06
C LYS A 177 2.33 6.36 8.27
N ALA A 178 1.04 6.64 8.07
CA ALA A 178 0.04 6.51 9.12
C ALA A 178 -0.09 5.05 9.58
N MET A 179 -0.11 4.09 8.64
CA MET A 179 -0.09 2.66 8.98
C MET A 179 1.20 2.28 9.74
N LEU A 180 2.36 2.78 9.31
CA LEU A 180 3.61 2.53 10.04
C LEU A 180 3.59 3.06 11.47
N LEU A 181 2.90 4.18 11.72
CA LEU A 181 2.75 4.75 13.06
C LEU A 181 1.77 3.91 13.90
N GLU A 182 0.60 3.63 13.35
CA GLU A 182 -0.47 2.86 14.02
C GLU A 182 0.01 1.47 14.46
N PHE A 183 0.76 0.76 13.61
CA PHE A 183 1.20 -0.61 13.87
C PHE A 183 2.64 -0.71 14.38
N ASN A 184 3.24 0.42 14.79
CA ASN A 184 4.63 0.41 15.26
C ASN A 184 4.80 -0.48 16.48
N GLU A 185 3.92 -0.37 17.48
CA GLU A 185 4.01 -1.16 18.72
C GLU A 185 3.86 -2.67 18.46
N CYS A 186 3.03 -3.06 17.48
CA CYS A 186 2.81 -4.47 17.15
C CYS A 186 4.01 -5.12 16.44
N PHE A 187 4.71 -4.38 15.59
CA PHE A 187 5.63 -4.97 14.60
C PHE A 187 7.07 -4.49 14.70
N GLN A 188 7.35 -3.44 15.47
CA GLN A 188 8.67 -2.81 15.48
C GLN A 188 9.77 -3.72 16.05
N GLU A 189 9.49 -4.50 17.09
CA GLU A 189 10.48 -5.42 17.68
C GLU A 189 10.88 -6.50 16.68
N ARG A 190 9.90 -7.17 16.05
CA ARG A 190 10.16 -8.15 15.00
C ARG A 190 10.92 -7.54 13.83
N TYR A 191 10.55 -6.33 13.40
CA TYR A 191 11.27 -5.61 12.35
C TYR A 191 12.73 -5.32 12.71
N ILE A 192 13.03 -4.99 13.96
CA ILE A 192 14.41 -4.77 14.41
C ILE A 192 15.22 -6.05 14.30
N THR A 193 14.65 -7.20 14.62
CA THR A 193 15.34 -8.49 14.47
C THR A 193 15.55 -8.82 13.00
N ASP A 194 14.48 -8.82 12.20
CA ASP A 194 14.53 -9.29 10.82
C ASP A 194 15.41 -8.39 9.94
N ARG A 195 15.42 -7.07 10.19
CA ARG A 195 16.19 -6.14 9.33
C ARG A 195 17.71 -6.32 9.42
N GLU A 196 18.23 -6.99 10.45
CA GLU A 196 19.68 -7.18 10.61
C GLU A 196 20.21 -8.28 9.68
N THR A 197 19.35 -9.19 9.22
CA THR A 197 19.70 -10.26 8.29
C THR A 197 19.38 -9.94 6.83
N VAL A 198 18.76 -8.79 6.56
CA VAL A 198 18.31 -8.40 5.21
C VAL A 198 19.47 -7.93 4.35
N GLU A 199 19.69 -8.62 3.23
CA GLU A 199 20.53 -8.11 2.14
C GLU A 199 19.78 -7.01 1.38
N LEU A 200 20.21 -5.75 1.56
CA LEU A 200 19.53 -4.60 0.98
C LEU A 200 19.56 -4.59 -0.56
N ARG A 201 20.52 -5.28 -1.20
CA ARG A 201 20.59 -5.39 -2.66
C ARG A 201 19.62 -6.43 -3.24
N TYR A 202 19.13 -7.33 -2.40
CA TYR A 202 18.18 -8.38 -2.78
C TYR A 202 17.27 -8.70 -1.60
N VAL A 203 16.33 -7.78 -1.33
CA VAL A 203 15.44 -7.88 -0.18
C VAL A 203 14.49 -9.04 -0.38
N GLU A 204 14.48 -9.98 0.55
CA GLU A 204 13.41 -10.95 0.72
C GLU A 204 12.50 -10.51 1.88
N VAL A 205 11.19 -10.66 1.68
CA VAL A 205 10.22 -10.34 2.74
C VAL A 205 10.09 -11.53 3.68
N PRO A 206 10.29 -11.36 5.00
CA PRO A 206 10.20 -12.44 5.97
C PRO A 206 8.85 -13.15 5.93
N ILE A 207 8.89 -14.48 5.98
CA ILE A 207 7.69 -15.32 6.01
C ILE A 207 7.11 -15.29 7.42
N ASP A 208 5.79 -15.34 7.53
CA ASP A 208 5.14 -15.60 8.80
C ASP A 208 5.07 -17.11 9.04
N GLU A 209 5.97 -17.65 9.87
CA GLU A 209 6.01 -19.08 10.18
C GLU A 209 4.71 -19.54 10.87
N MET A 210 4.04 -18.66 11.62
CA MET A 210 2.75 -18.96 12.27
C MET A 210 1.58 -19.10 11.30
N ALA A 211 1.70 -18.59 10.06
CA ALA A 211 0.69 -18.79 9.02
C ALA A 211 0.84 -20.14 8.31
N GLN A 212 2.00 -20.79 8.41
CA GLN A 212 2.24 -22.10 7.80
C GLN A 212 1.74 -23.26 8.67
N SER A 213 1.80 -23.14 10.01
CA SER A 213 1.31 -24.19 10.91
C SER A 213 -0.20 -24.45 10.75
N HIS A 214 -1.00 -23.41 10.51
CA HIS A 214 -2.43 -23.56 10.26
C HIS A 214 -2.78 -24.11 8.87
N HIS A 215 -1.89 -23.97 7.89
CA HIS A 215 -2.08 -24.59 6.57
C HIS A 215 -1.74 -26.09 6.58
N VAL A 216 -0.71 -26.48 7.33
CA VAL A 216 -0.34 -27.90 7.48
C VAL A 216 -1.39 -28.66 8.31
N GLU A 217 -1.93 -28.06 9.37
CA GLU A 217 -3.03 -28.68 10.13
C GLU A 217 -4.31 -28.84 9.30
N ALA A 218 -4.63 -27.87 8.44
CA ALA A 218 -5.79 -27.96 7.54
C ALA A 218 -5.64 -29.04 6.46
N GLU A 219 -4.44 -29.23 5.89
CA GLU A 219 -4.19 -30.30 4.92
C GLU A 219 -4.17 -31.69 5.58
N THR A 220 -3.64 -31.80 6.80
CA THR A 220 -3.64 -33.07 7.56
C THR A 220 -5.05 -33.49 7.97
N SER A 221 -5.93 -32.52 8.24
CA SER A 221 -7.34 -32.76 8.57
C SER A 221 -8.20 -33.18 7.38
N ILE A 222 -7.80 -32.86 6.15
CA ILE A 222 -8.53 -33.24 4.93
C ILE A 222 -8.17 -34.65 4.48
N ILE A 223 -6.92 -35.09 4.73
CA ILE A 223 -6.46 -36.43 4.36
C ILE A 223 -7.09 -37.51 5.25
N SER A 224 -7.40 -37.23 6.52
CA SER A 224 -8.02 -38.21 7.43
C SER A 224 -9.53 -38.43 7.24
N ILE A 225 -10.19 -37.73 6.30
CA ILE A 225 -11.64 -37.89 6.03
C ILE A 225 -11.87 -38.81 4.81
N TYR A 226 -10.80 -39.26 4.14
CA TYR A 226 -10.89 -40.14 2.97
C TYR A 226 -10.37 -41.57 3.19
N ASP A 227 -9.96 -41.90 4.42
CA ASP A 227 -9.56 -43.25 4.83
C ASP A 227 -10.49 -43.79 5.93
N GLU A 228 -11.77 -43.99 5.61
CA GLU A 228 -12.67 -44.95 6.28
C GLU A 228 -13.52 -45.70 5.24
#